data_AF-A0A5M5C316-F1
#
_entry.id   AF-A0A5M5C316-F1
#
_cell.length_a   1.000
_cell.length_b   1.000
_cell.length_c   1.000
_cell.angle_alpha   90.00
_cell.angle_beta   90.00
_cell.angle_gamma   90.00
#
_symmetry.space_group_name_H-M   'P 1'
#
loop_
_entity.id
_entity.type
_entity.pdbx_description
1 polymer ?
#
loop_
_entity_poly.entity_id
_entity_poly.type
_entity_poly.pdbx_seq_one_letter_code
_entity_poly.pdbx_strand_id
1 'polypeptide(L)'
;VMFSLSKKQNGNTPNMNIPELTVPSGQEVTNKSLEGVWQSCLVQPGAHDFRIALLPVLKVISADKTFINIMTRGRDAKSNAIIFSQGEYRLPSDSVYVEILGKSSDPVFVPGTENEISVERLHDNLIKLSFSMPDKEKRWVEYWFRVPSPDVKIMAD
;
A
#
# COMPACT_ATOMS: atom_id res chain seq x y z
N VAL A 1 3.82 10.39 3.17
CA VAL A 1 2.87 11.48 2.82
C VAL A 1 2.82 11.65 1.31
N MET A 2 1.67 11.41 0.67
CA MET A 2 1.54 11.51 -0.79
C MET A 2 0.80 12.81 -1.15
N PHE A 3 1.53 13.83 -1.61
CA PHE A 3 0.92 15.00 -2.24
C PHE A 3 1.01 14.84 -3.75
N SER A 4 -0.13 14.89 -4.43
CA SER A 4 -0.21 15.34 -5.82
C SER A 4 -1.12 16.56 -5.86
N LEU A 5 -0.51 17.73 -5.74
CA LEU A 5 -1.12 18.99 -6.16
C LEU A 5 -0.62 19.27 -7.57
N SER A 6 -1.38 18.91 -8.59
CA SER A 6 -1.33 19.67 -9.84
C SER A 6 -2.63 19.50 -10.64
N LYS A 7 -3.31 20.62 -10.84
CA LYS A 7 -4.18 20.82 -12.01
C LYS A 7 -3.57 21.95 -12.82
N LYS A 8 -2.84 21.59 -13.87
CA LYS A 8 -2.74 22.28 -15.16
C LYS A 8 -1.91 21.41 -16.11
N GLN A 9 -2.58 20.84 -17.11
CA GLN A 9 -1.93 20.31 -18.30
C GLN A 9 -1.15 21.45 -18.96
N ASN A 10 0.15 21.25 -19.17
CA ASN A 10 0.93 21.82 -20.25
C ASN A 10 2.16 20.93 -20.47
N GLY A 11 2.54 20.79 -21.74
CA GLY A 11 3.32 19.69 -22.33
C GLY A 11 4.60 19.25 -21.61
N ASN A 12 4.96 17.99 -21.86
CA ASN A 12 6.03 17.19 -21.24
C ASN A 12 5.70 16.46 -19.92
N THR A 13 4.46 16.01 -19.73
CA THR A 13 4.23 14.89 -18.81
C THR A 13 4.77 13.60 -19.42
N PRO A 14 5.75 12.92 -18.82
CA PRO A 14 6.09 11.57 -19.24
C PRO A 14 4.81 10.73 -19.15
N ASN A 15 4.45 10.04 -20.23
CA ASN A 15 3.37 9.06 -20.22
C ASN A 15 3.71 8.03 -19.14
N MET A 16 3.15 8.21 -17.95
CA MET A 16 3.15 7.16 -16.94
C MET A 16 2.07 6.20 -17.40
N ASN A 17 2.46 5.17 -18.15
CA ASN A 17 1.62 3.98 -18.34
C ASN A 17 1.48 3.33 -16.96
N ILE A 18 0.49 3.78 -16.19
CA ILE A 18 0.13 3.20 -14.89
C ILE A 18 -0.61 1.90 -15.22
N PRO A 19 -0.14 0.73 -14.78
CA PRO A 19 -0.84 -0.51 -15.02
C PRO A 19 -2.22 -0.49 -14.36
N GLU A 20 -3.25 -0.92 -15.09
CA GLU A 20 -4.62 -0.99 -14.61
C GLU A 20 -5.12 -2.44 -14.61
N LEU A 21 -5.97 -2.75 -13.63
CA LEU A 21 -6.66 -4.03 -13.55
C LEU A 21 -8.07 -3.84 -12.98
N THR A 22 -8.92 -4.84 -13.16
CA THR A 22 -10.28 -4.85 -12.62
C THR A 22 -10.49 -6.12 -11.81
N VAL A 23 -11.11 -5.99 -10.64
CA VAL A 23 -11.53 -7.12 -9.81
C VAL A 23 -13.01 -7.01 -9.49
N PRO A 24 -13.74 -8.14 -9.34
CA PRO A 24 -15.14 -8.11 -8.94
C PRO A 24 -15.31 -7.52 -7.54
N SER A 25 -16.48 -6.94 -7.28
CA SER A 25 -16.88 -6.44 -5.96
C SER A 25 -18.07 -7.22 -5.41
N GLY A 26 -18.29 -7.17 -4.09
CA GLY A 26 -19.42 -7.81 -3.41
C GLY A 26 -19.26 -9.32 -3.15
N GLN A 27 -18.12 -9.90 -3.48
CA GLN A 27 -17.79 -11.28 -3.14
C GLN A 27 -17.48 -11.41 -1.65
N GLU A 28 -17.71 -12.61 -1.09
CA GLU A 28 -17.25 -12.91 0.27
C GLU A 28 -15.72 -12.89 0.31
N VAL A 29 -15.17 -12.15 1.29
CA VAL A 29 -13.72 -12.10 1.52
C VAL A 29 -13.32 -13.29 2.38
N THR A 30 -12.61 -14.24 1.79
CA THR A 30 -12.12 -15.46 2.44
C THR A 30 -10.70 -15.30 2.98
N ASN A 31 -9.85 -14.52 2.31
CA ASN A 31 -8.47 -14.31 2.74
C ASN A 31 -8.40 -13.19 3.80
N LYS A 32 -8.07 -13.57 5.03
CA LYS A 32 -7.90 -12.62 6.15
C LYS A 32 -6.44 -12.35 6.52
N SER A 33 -5.44 -13.04 5.97
CA SER A 33 -4.04 -12.77 6.32
C SER A 33 -3.61 -11.39 5.82
N LEU A 34 -2.81 -10.66 6.61
CA LEU A 34 -2.23 -9.39 6.17
C LEU A 34 -0.81 -9.59 5.63
N GLU A 35 -0.15 -10.68 6.03
CA GLU A 35 1.18 -11.05 5.54
C GLU A 35 1.20 -11.21 4.02
N GLY A 36 2.28 -10.75 3.40
CA GLY A 36 2.49 -10.79 1.96
C GLY A 36 3.06 -9.48 1.39
N VAL A 37 3.13 -9.42 0.07
CA VAL A 37 3.54 -8.23 -0.66
C VAL A 37 2.29 -7.52 -1.18
N TRP A 38 2.20 -6.23 -0.87
CA TRP A 38 1.10 -5.36 -1.25
C TRP A 38 1.62 -4.24 -2.14
N GLN A 39 0.90 -3.90 -3.19
CA GLN A 39 1.18 -2.77 -4.07
C GLN A 39 0.15 -1.68 -3.85
N SER A 40 0.62 -0.46 -3.62
CA SER A 40 -0.27 0.70 -3.46
C SER A 40 -1.05 0.93 -4.74
N CYS A 41 -2.31 1.35 -4.62
CA CYS A 41 -3.15 1.58 -5.78
C CYS A 41 -4.16 2.72 -5.57
N LEU A 42 -4.69 3.21 -6.69
CA LEU A 42 -5.91 4.02 -6.72
C LEU A 42 -7.08 3.11 -7.05
N VAL A 43 -8.22 3.32 -6.39
CA VAL A 43 -9.44 2.54 -6.58
C VAL A 43 -10.56 3.45 -7.05
N GLN A 44 -11.20 3.07 -8.16
CA GLN A 44 -12.47 3.61 -8.60
C GLN A 44 -13.54 2.52 -8.48
N PRO A 45 -14.50 2.65 -7.54
CA PRO A 45 -15.58 1.68 -7.41
C PRO A 45 -16.56 1.79 -8.59
N GLY A 46 -16.90 0.64 -9.18
CA GLY A 46 -17.98 0.47 -10.13
C GLY A 46 -19.18 -0.23 -9.48
N ALA A 47 -20.21 -0.55 -10.28
CA ALA A 47 -21.43 -1.19 -9.79
C ALA A 47 -21.18 -2.63 -9.27
N HIS A 48 -20.29 -3.37 -9.94
CA HIS A 48 -19.98 -4.78 -9.64
C HIS A 48 -18.48 -5.07 -9.67
N ASP A 49 -17.65 -4.04 -9.76
CA ASP A 49 -16.21 -4.16 -9.86
C ASP A 49 -15.48 -3.01 -9.15
N PHE A 50 -14.18 -3.20 -8.95
CA PHE A 50 -13.23 -2.16 -8.63
C PHE A 50 -12.25 -2.02 -9.79
N ARG A 51 -12.13 -0.81 -10.34
CA ARG A 51 -11.06 -0.45 -11.27
C ARG A 51 -9.86 0.04 -10.46
N ILE A 52 -8.71 -0.56 -10.70
CA ILE A 52 -7.51 -0.40 -9.88
C ILE A 52 -6.37 0.08 -10.77
N ALA A 53 -5.74 1.19 -10.40
CA ALA A 53 -4.51 1.68 -11.01
C ALA A 53 -3.33 1.47 -10.05
N LEU A 54 -2.33 0.69 -10.46
CA LEU A 54 -1.21 0.27 -9.61
C LEU A 54 -0.10 1.31 -9.55
N LEU A 55 0.20 1.78 -8.33
CA LEU A 55 1.23 2.78 -8.07
C LEU A 55 2.61 2.13 -7.82
N PRO A 56 3.73 2.86 -8.01
CA PRO A 56 5.09 2.31 -7.87
C PRO A 56 5.56 2.25 -6.40
N VAL A 57 4.70 1.76 -5.52
CA VAL A 57 4.99 1.59 -4.09
C VAL A 57 4.57 0.20 -3.65
N LEU A 58 5.50 -0.53 -3.03
CA LEU A 58 5.26 -1.83 -2.41
C LEU A 58 5.35 -1.71 -0.89
N LYS A 59 4.57 -2.54 -0.19
CA LYS A 59 4.65 -2.80 1.24
C LYS A 59 4.81 -4.30 1.42
N VAL A 60 5.90 -4.71 2.05
CA VAL A 60 6.12 -6.09 2.47
C VAL A 60 5.71 -6.18 3.92
N ILE A 61 4.77 -7.08 4.24
CA ILE A 61 4.35 -7.41 5.61
C ILE A 61 4.76 -8.86 5.83
N SER A 62 5.83 -9.06 6.60
CA SER A 62 6.49 -10.35 6.73
C SER A 62 5.91 -11.17 7.89
N ALA A 63 6.04 -12.50 7.83
CA ALA A 63 5.58 -13.39 8.89
C ALA A 63 6.34 -13.20 10.22
N ASP A 64 7.58 -12.71 10.15
CA ASP A 64 8.45 -12.39 11.28
C ASP A 64 8.12 -11.07 12.00
N LYS A 65 6.95 -10.49 11.71
CA LYS A 65 6.44 -9.25 12.31
C LYS A 65 7.24 -8.00 11.96
N THR A 66 7.90 -8.00 10.79
CA THR A 66 8.50 -6.81 10.19
C THR A 66 7.69 -6.28 9.01
N PHE A 67 7.80 -4.97 8.75
CA PHE A 67 7.28 -4.36 7.53
C PHE A 67 8.34 -3.49 6.84
N ILE A 68 8.25 -3.41 5.51
CA ILE A 68 9.11 -2.58 4.68
C ILE A 68 8.26 -1.90 3.60
N ASN A 69 8.33 -0.59 3.48
CA ASN A 69 7.76 0.17 2.38
C ASN A 69 8.85 0.56 1.38
N ILE A 70 8.63 0.20 0.11
CA ILE A 70 9.57 0.33 -1.00
C ILE A 70 8.92 1.18 -2.07
N MET A 71 9.58 2.26 -2.49
CA MET A 71 9.22 2.97 -3.71
C MET A 71 10.02 2.33 -4.85
N THR A 72 9.36 1.67 -5.80
CA THR A 72 10.03 0.92 -6.89
C THR A 72 10.50 1.82 -8.02
N ARG A 73 10.00 3.05 -8.06
CA ARG A 73 10.39 4.08 -9.01
C ARG A 73 10.24 5.45 -8.35
N GLY A 74 11.33 6.21 -8.29
CA GLY A 74 11.26 7.58 -7.75
C GLY A 74 10.39 8.50 -8.59
N ARG A 75 10.05 9.67 -8.04
CA ARG A 75 9.16 10.68 -8.66
C ARG A 75 9.61 11.15 -10.05
N ASP A 76 10.92 11.07 -10.33
CA ASP A 76 11.54 11.45 -11.61
C ASP A 76 11.53 10.32 -12.65
N ALA A 77 10.92 9.19 -12.32
CA ALA A 77 10.82 8.01 -13.17
C ALA A 77 12.16 7.32 -13.50
N LYS A 78 13.28 7.78 -12.93
CA LYS A 78 14.66 7.34 -13.23
C LYS A 78 15.45 6.91 -12.00
N SER A 79 15.02 7.33 -10.81
CA SER A 79 15.66 6.96 -9.55
C SER A 79 15.52 5.46 -9.27
N ASN A 80 16.56 4.91 -8.65
CA ASN A 80 16.57 3.54 -8.12
C ASN A 80 15.42 3.31 -7.13
N ALA A 81 15.04 2.05 -6.95
CA ALA A 81 14.13 1.68 -5.89
C ALA A 81 14.75 2.02 -4.52
N ILE A 82 13.94 2.56 -3.61
CA ILE A 82 14.36 2.92 -2.25
C ILE A 82 13.42 2.33 -1.21
N ILE A 83 13.98 1.85 -0.11
CA ILE A 83 13.22 1.63 1.12
C ILE A 83 13.06 3.01 1.77
N PHE A 84 11.82 3.48 1.90
CA PHE A 84 11.55 4.79 2.50
C PHE A 84 11.00 4.71 3.91
N SER A 85 10.51 3.54 4.33
CA SER A 85 10.29 3.25 5.75
C SER A 85 10.28 1.75 6.03
N GLN A 86 10.67 1.37 7.24
CA GLN A 86 10.64 -0.01 7.72
C GLN A 86 10.54 -0.05 9.23
N GLY A 87 10.06 -1.16 9.78
CA GLY A 87 9.93 -1.35 11.21
C GLY A 87 9.31 -2.68 11.55
N GLU A 88 8.71 -2.74 12.74
CA GLU A 88 7.98 -3.89 13.24
C GLU A 88 6.48 -3.62 13.18
N TYR A 89 5.67 -4.67 13.24
CA TYR A 89 4.23 -4.51 13.34
C TYR A 89 3.58 -5.47 14.32
N ARG A 90 2.39 -5.08 14.78
CA ARG A 90 1.49 -5.92 15.57
C ARG A 90 0.14 -6.03 14.86
N LEU A 91 -0.54 -7.14 15.09
CA LEU A 91 -1.92 -7.39 14.64
C LEU A 91 -2.81 -7.68 15.85
N PRO A 92 -3.30 -6.64 16.55
CA PRO A 92 -4.20 -6.83 17.68
C PRO A 92 -5.52 -7.51 17.30
N SER A 93 -5.99 -7.32 16.06
CA SER A 93 -7.20 -7.96 15.52
C SER A 93 -7.14 -8.02 14.00
N ASP A 94 -8.12 -8.69 13.38
CA ASP A 94 -8.25 -8.70 11.92
C ASP A 94 -8.43 -7.30 11.32
N SER A 95 -8.98 -6.33 12.07
CA SER A 95 -9.31 -4.98 11.60
C SER A 95 -8.33 -3.91 12.07
N VAL A 96 -7.32 -4.28 12.87
CA VAL A 96 -6.34 -3.35 13.44
C VAL A 96 -4.93 -3.85 13.15
N TYR A 97 -4.14 -2.99 12.52
CA TYR A 97 -2.73 -3.20 12.18
C TYR A 97 -1.94 -2.04 12.76
N VAL A 98 -0.90 -2.31 13.54
CA VAL A 98 -0.09 -1.27 14.18
C VAL A 98 1.33 -1.35 13.65
N GLU A 99 1.80 -0.30 12.98
CA GLU A 99 3.20 -0.16 12.57
C GLU A 99 3.99 0.54 13.67
N ILE A 100 5.11 -0.05 14.10
CA ILE A 100 6.09 0.59 14.97
C ILE A 100 7.29 0.94 14.10
N LEU A 101 7.50 2.22 13.86
CA LEU A 101 8.50 2.67 12.91
C LEU A 101 9.92 2.42 13.43
N GLY A 102 10.77 1.77 12.63
CA GLY A 102 12.20 1.62 12.93
C GLY A 102 13.07 2.65 12.22
N LYS A 103 12.94 2.78 10.90
CA LYS A 103 13.67 3.75 10.06
C LYS A 103 12.74 4.39 9.04
N SER A 104 12.98 5.65 8.70
CA SER A 104 12.27 6.40 7.67
C SER A 104 13.22 7.31 6.91
N SER A 105 12.98 7.51 5.61
CA SER A 105 13.67 8.54 4.81
C SER A 105 13.09 9.94 5.01
N ASP A 106 11.87 10.04 5.55
CA ASP A 106 11.22 11.30 5.89
C ASP A 106 11.40 11.58 7.39
N PRO A 107 12.12 12.66 7.76
CA PRO A 107 12.53 12.94 9.13
C PRO A 107 11.37 13.30 10.05
N VAL A 108 10.17 13.58 9.51
CA VAL A 108 8.97 13.81 10.32
C VAL A 108 8.55 12.52 11.06
N PHE A 109 8.90 11.35 10.51
CA PHE A 109 8.55 10.08 11.10
C PHE A 109 9.68 9.56 12.00
N VAL A 110 9.51 9.75 13.29
CA VAL A 110 10.50 9.42 14.32
C VAL A 110 10.47 7.92 14.66
N PRO A 111 11.62 7.23 14.74
CA PRO A 111 11.69 5.84 15.21
C PRO A 111 10.99 5.63 16.56
N GLY A 112 10.31 4.50 16.72
CA GLY A 112 9.48 4.17 17.88
C GLY A 112 8.06 4.74 17.82
N THR A 113 7.74 5.61 16.86
CA THR A 113 6.36 6.10 16.68
C THR A 113 5.45 4.96 16.23
N GLU A 114 4.31 4.83 16.91
CA GLU A 114 3.26 3.89 16.54
C GLU A 114 2.25 4.53 15.60
N ASN A 115 1.85 3.79 14.57
CA ASN A 115 0.78 4.15 13.67
C ASN A 115 -0.31 3.08 13.73
N GLU A 116 -1.42 3.38 14.40
CA GLU A 116 -2.60 2.52 14.44
C GLU A 116 -3.43 2.69 13.17
N ILE A 117 -3.56 1.60 12.43
CA ILE A 117 -4.17 1.56 11.10
C ILE A 117 -5.40 0.65 11.16
N SER A 118 -6.53 1.19 10.75
CA SER A 118 -7.73 0.40 10.50
C SER A 118 -7.65 -0.29 9.16
N VAL A 119 -7.96 -1.59 9.12
CA VAL A 119 -7.93 -2.44 7.94
C VAL A 119 -9.35 -2.82 7.55
N GLU A 120 -9.77 -2.43 6.35
CA GLU A 120 -11.00 -2.85 5.70
C GLU A 120 -10.65 -3.72 4.48
N ARG A 121 -11.15 -4.95 4.43
CA ARG A 121 -10.90 -5.86 3.29
C ARG A 121 -12.06 -5.78 2.31
N LEU A 122 -11.77 -5.32 1.10
CA LEU A 122 -12.76 -5.10 0.03
C LEU A 122 -12.83 -6.27 -0.96
N HIS A 123 -11.74 -7.03 -1.06
CA HIS A 123 -11.57 -8.26 -1.85
C HIS A 123 -10.44 -9.09 -1.19
N ASP A 124 -10.31 -10.37 -1.51
CA ASP A 124 -9.20 -11.22 -1.02
C ASP A 124 -7.79 -10.66 -1.31
N ASN A 125 -7.72 -9.77 -2.30
CA ASN A 125 -6.52 -9.11 -2.78
C ASN A 125 -6.61 -7.58 -2.73
N LEU A 126 -7.65 -6.98 -2.14
CA LEU A 126 -7.77 -5.52 -2.04
C LEU A 126 -8.12 -5.12 -0.62
N ILE A 127 -7.27 -4.30 -0.01
CA ILE A 127 -7.51 -3.71 1.30
C ILE A 127 -7.50 -2.20 1.23
N LYS A 128 -8.23 -1.60 2.15
CA LYS A 128 -8.24 -0.19 2.46
C LYS A 128 -7.67 0.00 3.86
N LEU A 129 -6.64 0.80 3.96
CA LEU A 129 -6.00 1.20 5.20
C LEU A 129 -6.43 2.62 5.55
N SER A 130 -6.76 2.87 6.82
CA SER A 130 -7.16 4.20 7.28
C SER A 130 -6.50 4.55 8.61
N PHE A 131 -5.79 5.67 8.69
CA PHE A 131 -5.07 6.09 9.89
C PHE A 131 -5.05 7.61 10.05
N SER A 132 -4.76 8.09 11.25
CA SER A 132 -4.67 9.52 11.54
C SER A 132 -3.27 10.04 11.23
N MET A 133 -3.18 11.22 10.63
CA MET A 133 -1.91 11.93 10.47
C MET A 133 -1.82 13.01 11.55
N PRO A 134 -0.63 13.26 12.13
CA PRO A 134 -0.40 14.44 12.95
C PRO A 134 -0.88 15.69 12.20
N ASP A 135 -1.55 16.60 12.91
CA ASP A 135 -2.03 17.89 12.40
C ASP A 135 -3.06 17.84 11.25
N LYS A 136 -3.70 16.67 11.02
CA LYS A 136 -4.80 16.55 10.05
C LYS A 136 -6.05 16.01 10.72
N GLU A 137 -7.15 16.77 10.61
CA GLU A 137 -8.47 16.35 11.08
C GLU A 137 -9.02 15.14 10.31
N LYS A 138 -8.68 15.02 9.02
CA LYS A 138 -9.16 13.92 8.17
C LYS A 138 -8.22 12.72 8.26
N ARG A 139 -8.80 11.54 8.49
CA ARG A 139 -8.10 10.25 8.35
C ARG A 139 -7.51 10.14 6.94
N TRP A 140 -6.27 9.73 6.88
CA TRP A 140 -5.60 9.33 5.65
C TRP A 140 -6.12 7.96 5.21
N VAL A 141 -6.32 7.79 3.91
CA VAL A 141 -6.83 6.54 3.33
C VAL A 141 -5.86 6.08 2.24
N GLU A 142 -5.49 4.82 2.29
CA GLU A 142 -4.66 4.16 1.28
C GLU A 142 -5.33 2.86 0.83
N TYR A 143 -5.15 2.52 -0.44
CA TYR A 143 -5.58 1.24 -0.98
C TYR A 143 -4.36 0.44 -1.40
N TRP A 144 -4.43 -0.86 -1.15
CA TRP A 144 -3.34 -1.78 -1.37
C TRP A 144 -3.88 -3.05 -2.02
N PHE A 145 -3.31 -3.40 -3.17
CA PHE A 145 -3.62 -4.62 -3.89
C PHE A 145 -2.55 -5.68 -3.59
N ARG A 146 -2.95 -6.89 -3.19
CA ARG A 146 -2.02 -7.99 -2.93
C ARG A 146 -1.35 -8.38 -4.24
N VAL A 147 -0.02 -8.36 -4.27
CA VAL A 147 0.73 -8.87 -5.41
C VAL A 147 0.52 -10.38 -5.45
N PRO A 148 -0.12 -10.92 -6.50
CA PRO A 148 -0.33 -12.34 -6.59
C PRO A 148 1.03 -13.04 -6.71
N SER A 149 1.22 -14.14 -5.97
CA SER A 149 2.21 -15.12 -6.40
C SER A 149 1.83 -15.52 -7.82
N PRO A 150 2.74 -15.50 -8.80
CA PRO A 150 2.55 -16.36 -9.95
C PRO A 150 2.38 -17.79 -9.43
N ASP A 151 1.78 -18.69 -10.19
CA ASP A 151 1.74 -20.12 -9.88
C ASP A 151 3.17 -20.72 -9.94
N VAL A 152 4.05 -20.24 -9.07
CA VAL A 152 5.39 -20.73 -8.87
C VAL A 152 5.21 -21.86 -7.87
N LYS A 153 5.30 -23.09 -8.37
CA LYS A 153 5.66 -24.23 -7.53
C LYS A 153 6.98 -23.86 -6.89
N ILE A 154 6.94 -23.36 -5.65
CA ILE A 154 8.13 -23.17 -4.84
C ILE A 154 8.65 -24.59 -4.64
N MET A 155 9.63 -24.97 -5.45
CA MET A 155 10.46 -26.13 -5.20
C MET A 155 11.27 -25.74 -3.97
N ALA A 156 10.76 -26.12 -2.79
CA ALA A 156 11.57 -26.17 -1.60
C ALA A 156 12.53 -27.36 -1.77
N ASP A 157 13.82 -27.09 -1.61
CA ASP A 157 14.87 -28.11 -1.49
C ASP A 157 14.66 -29.00 -0.25
#